data_AF-A0A922IS49-F1
#
_entry.id   AF-A0A922IS49-F1
#
_cell.length_a   1.000
_cell.length_b   1.000
_cell.length_c   1.000
_cell.angle_alpha   90.00
_cell.angle_beta   90.00
_cell.angle_gamma   90.00
#
_symmetry.space_group_name_H-M   'P 1'
#
loop_
_entity.id
_entity.type
_entity.pdbx_description
1 polymer ?
#
loop_
_entity_poly.entity_id
_entity_poly.type
_entity_poly.pdbx_seq_one_letter_code
_entity_poly.pdbx_strand_id
1 'polypeptide(L)'
;MTRFLMLTYLLCLYFIDTMKLIRKTINDNDAKDIVETSLNNEQVHNKTDWLIYNESNIGLVDAIPHILISYSHEEKDMAMYLSEQLENKGYKVWIDYKDMMYETDVMEGMAKAVENSYVVCILYSKSYKESLHTKCEAQYAYHEKKPILFLRAQRGYVPDGWLGFMMGTRLYIDISGKYPFEDKFIELCKRIDVYKKQSIDQLSNHCQNKPIEVNTNSIT
;
A
#
# COMPACT_ATOMS: atom_id res chain seq x y z
N MET A 1 -34.59 6.19 10.22
CA MET A 1 -33.17 6.32 9.81
C MET A 1 -32.23 5.28 10.43
N THR A 2 -32.57 4.62 11.54
CA THR A 2 -31.70 3.61 12.19
C THR A 2 -31.68 2.23 11.52
N ARG A 3 -32.72 1.83 10.78
CA ARG A 3 -32.76 0.52 10.08
C ARG A 3 -31.79 0.44 8.88
N PHE A 4 -31.41 1.55 8.26
CA PHE A 4 -30.51 1.56 7.10
C PHE A 4 -29.04 1.39 7.52
N LEU A 5 -28.62 2.05 8.61
CA LEU A 5 -27.29 1.86 9.22
C LEU A 5 -27.08 0.44 9.77
N MET A 6 -28.15 -0.18 10.28
CA MET A 6 -28.07 -1.56 10.78
C MET A 6 -27.86 -2.57 9.64
N LEU A 7 -28.52 -2.37 8.49
CA LEU A 7 -28.33 -3.23 7.31
C LEU A 7 -26.93 -3.11 6.72
N THR A 8 -26.35 -1.90 6.65
CA THR A 8 -24.98 -1.73 6.16
C THR A 8 -23.95 -2.34 7.10
N TYR A 9 -24.17 -2.27 8.41
CA TYR A 9 -23.30 -2.93 9.40
C TYR A 9 -23.41 -4.46 9.33
N LEU A 10 -24.63 -4.99 9.17
CA LEU A 10 -24.87 -6.43 9.00
C LEU A 10 -24.27 -6.97 7.68
N LEU A 11 -24.34 -6.21 6.60
CA LEU A 11 -23.69 -6.58 5.32
C LEU A 11 -22.16 -6.57 5.46
N CYS A 12 -21.60 -5.62 6.20
CA CYS A 12 -20.16 -5.56 6.50
C CYS A 12 -19.71 -6.77 7.35
N LEU A 13 -20.46 -7.11 8.40
CA LEU A 13 -20.18 -8.30 9.22
C LEU A 13 -20.30 -9.60 8.41
N TYR A 14 -21.32 -9.72 7.56
CA TYR A 14 -21.50 -10.90 6.71
C TYR A 14 -20.37 -11.04 5.68
N PHE A 15 -19.89 -9.92 5.14
CA PHE A 15 -18.73 -9.89 4.26
C PHE A 15 -17.45 -10.30 5.01
N ILE A 16 -17.25 -9.83 6.24
CA ILE A 16 -16.12 -10.23 7.10
C ILE A 16 -16.15 -11.74 7.40
N ASP A 17 -17.32 -12.30 7.74
CA ASP A 17 -17.44 -13.71 8.08
C ASP A 17 -17.31 -14.64 6.87
N THR A 18 -17.82 -14.23 5.70
CA THR A 18 -17.60 -14.96 4.44
C THR A 18 -16.13 -14.93 4.02
N MET A 19 -15.44 -13.79 4.20
CA MET A 19 -14.00 -13.69 3.95
C MET A 19 -13.16 -14.54 4.91
N LYS A 20 -13.55 -14.65 6.19
CA LYS A 20 -12.90 -15.57 7.14
C LYS A 20 -13.08 -17.04 6.76
N LEU A 21 -14.25 -17.41 6.25
CA LEU A 21 -14.53 -18.78 5.83
C LEU A 21 -13.75 -19.15 4.56
N ILE A 22 -13.69 -18.24 3.58
CA ILE A 22 -12.87 -18.39 2.36
C ILE A 22 -11.39 -18.54 2.73
N ARG A 23 -10.89 -17.71 3.68
CA ARG A 23 -9.51 -17.79 4.21
C ARG A 23 -9.18 -19.15 4.81
N LYS A 24 -10.13 -19.76 5.53
CA LYS A 24 -9.95 -21.10 6.11
C LYS A 24 -9.83 -22.17 5.02
N THR A 25 -10.68 -22.10 3.99
CA THR A 25 -10.68 -23.07 2.89
C THR A 25 -9.45 -22.96 2.00
N ILE A 26 -8.93 -21.75 1.75
CA ILE A 26 -7.70 -21.55 0.96
C ILE A 26 -6.47 -22.08 1.71
N ASN A 27 -6.33 -21.76 3.00
CA ASN A 27 -5.21 -22.25 3.83
C ASN A 27 -5.14 -23.78 3.89
N ASP A 28 -6.28 -24.48 3.94
CA ASP A 28 -6.33 -25.94 3.99
C ASP A 28 -5.93 -26.59 2.64
N ASN A 29 -6.04 -25.87 1.52
CA ASN A 29 -5.68 -26.35 0.19
C ASN A 29 -4.21 -26.06 -0.14
N ASP A 30 -3.71 -24.86 0.14
CA ASP A 30 -2.31 -24.50 -0.09
C ASP A 30 -1.34 -25.29 0.80
N ALA A 31 -1.75 -25.60 2.04
CA ALA A 31 -0.96 -26.43 2.94
C ALA A 31 -0.79 -27.88 2.45
N LYS A 32 -1.73 -28.39 1.65
CA LYS A 32 -1.62 -29.74 1.05
C LYS A 32 -0.69 -29.74 -0.17
N ASP A 33 -0.81 -28.74 -1.04
CA ASP A 33 0.00 -28.62 -2.25
C ASP A 33 1.48 -28.32 -1.95
N ILE A 34 1.76 -27.55 -0.88
CA ILE A 34 3.13 -27.26 -0.42
C ILE A 34 3.81 -28.52 0.14
N VAL A 35 3.09 -29.38 0.87
CA VAL A 35 3.67 -30.58 1.48
C VAL A 35 3.99 -31.65 0.43
N GLU A 36 3.14 -31.84 -0.58
CA GLU A 36 3.40 -32.82 -1.66
C GLU A 36 4.54 -32.38 -2.59
N THR A 37 4.73 -31.07 -2.79
CA THR A 37 5.79 -30.54 -3.66
C THR A 37 7.18 -30.57 -3.00
N SER A 38 7.24 -30.58 -1.65
CA SER A 38 8.48 -30.44 -0.87
C SER A 38 9.33 -31.71 -0.74
N LEU A 39 8.82 -32.89 -1.11
CA LEU A 39 9.53 -34.17 -0.93
C LEU A 39 10.42 -34.57 -2.11
N ASN A 40 10.44 -33.82 -3.21
CA ASN A 40 11.04 -34.29 -4.46
C ASN A 40 12.31 -33.57 -4.95
N ASN A 41 12.89 -32.62 -4.22
CA ASN A 41 14.17 -32.01 -4.64
C ASN A 41 15.13 -31.84 -3.48
N GLU A 42 16.09 -32.76 -3.37
CA GLU A 42 17.29 -32.61 -2.54
C GLU A 42 18.26 -31.61 -3.19
N GLN A 43 18.59 -30.54 -2.47
CA GLN A 43 19.95 -30.07 -2.13
C GLN A 43 19.95 -28.57 -1.81
N VAL A 44 19.77 -28.22 -0.53
CA VAL A 44 20.32 -26.98 0.03
C VAL A 44 20.95 -27.33 1.38
N HIS A 45 22.25 -27.04 1.47
CA HIS A 45 23.07 -27.19 2.66
C HIS A 45 22.51 -26.38 3.84
N ASN A 46 22.46 -27.06 4.99
CA ASN A 46 22.15 -26.61 6.35
C ASN A 46 20.89 -25.74 6.55
N LYS A 47 19.92 -26.37 7.23
CA LYS A 47 18.65 -25.80 7.67
C LYS A 47 18.80 -24.55 8.58
N THR A 48 19.98 -24.27 9.10
CA THR A 48 20.21 -23.16 10.03
C THR A 48 20.65 -21.89 9.31
N ASP A 49 21.36 -22.04 8.18
CA ASP A 49 21.91 -20.91 7.43
C ASP A 49 20.82 -20.21 6.60
N TRP A 50 19.84 -20.94 6.06
CA TRP A 50 18.67 -20.31 5.41
C TRP A 50 17.75 -19.60 6.40
N LEU A 51 17.63 -20.08 7.64
CA LEU A 51 16.80 -19.44 8.66
C LEU A 51 17.40 -18.09 9.10
N ILE A 52 18.71 -18.03 9.31
CA ILE A 52 19.40 -16.78 9.68
C ILE A 52 19.42 -15.80 8.51
N TYR A 53 19.61 -16.29 7.27
CA TYR A 53 19.53 -15.46 6.07
C TYR A 53 18.11 -14.94 5.81
N ASN A 54 17.06 -15.72 6.11
CA ASN A 54 15.67 -15.26 5.97
C ASN A 54 15.21 -14.39 7.14
N GLU A 55 15.56 -14.64 8.40
CA GLU A 55 15.15 -13.78 9.53
C GLU A 55 15.77 -12.38 9.46
N SER A 56 17.03 -12.28 9.01
CA SER A 56 17.66 -10.98 8.78
C SER A 56 17.07 -10.24 7.57
N ASN A 57 16.61 -10.96 6.54
CA ASN A 57 15.95 -10.37 5.37
C ASN A 57 14.46 -10.10 5.55
N ILE A 58 13.73 -10.86 6.38
CA ILE A 58 12.30 -10.68 6.65
C ILE A 58 12.03 -9.31 7.28
N GLY A 59 12.90 -8.85 8.20
CA GLY A 59 12.84 -7.49 8.72
C GLY A 59 13.24 -6.38 7.71
N LEU A 60 13.93 -6.73 6.62
CA LEU A 60 14.31 -5.82 5.53
C LEU A 60 13.24 -5.75 4.42
N VAL A 61 12.44 -6.81 4.21
CA VAL A 61 11.38 -6.83 3.18
C VAL A 61 10.24 -5.86 3.52
N ASP A 62 9.96 -5.66 4.81
CA ASP A 62 9.00 -4.68 5.32
C ASP A 62 9.50 -3.23 5.24
N ALA A 63 10.80 -3.03 5.03
CA ALA A 63 11.44 -1.71 5.00
C ALA A 63 11.59 -1.11 3.59
N ILE A 64 11.22 -1.84 2.53
CA ILE A 64 11.33 -1.31 1.15
C ILE A 64 10.21 -0.29 0.93
N PRO A 65 10.55 1.00 0.71
CA PRO A 65 9.55 2.04 0.49
C PRO A 65 8.71 1.74 -0.75
N HIS A 66 7.41 2.03 -0.66
CA HIS A 66 6.45 1.69 -1.71
C HIS A 66 5.55 2.88 -2.08
N ILE A 67 4.79 2.71 -3.15
CA ILE A 67 3.68 3.59 -3.54
C ILE A 67 2.43 3.07 -2.86
N LEU A 68 1.74 3.91 -2.11
CA LEU A 68 0.40 3.58 -1.60
C LEU A 68 -0.66 4.06 -2.60
N ILE A 69 -1.59 3.19 -3.00
CA ILE A 69 -2.77 3.57 -3.79
C ILE A 69 -3.99 3.61 -2.89
N SER A 70 -4.48 4.81 -2.63
CA SER A 70 -5.72 5.09 -1.90
C SER A 70 -6.88 5.26 -2.87
N TYR A 71 -7.94 4.46 -2.71
CA TYR A 71 -9.09 4.46 -3.63
C TYR A 71 -10.40 4.14 -2.88
N SER A 72 -11.53 4.50 -3.49
CA SER A 72 -12.85 4.06 -3.03
C SER A 72 -13.21 2.73 -3.71
N HIS A 73 -14.04 1.90 -3.08
CA HIS A 73 -14.46 0.62 -3.65
C HIS A 73 -15.04 0.73 -5.07
N GLU A 74 -15.68 1.85 -5.41
CA GLU A 74 -16.22 2.09 -6.77
C GLU A 74 -15.12 2.19 -7.84
N GLU A 75 -13.91 2.60 -7.47
CA GLU A 75 -12.77 2.72 -8.37
C GLU A 75 -11.79 1.54 -8.27
N LYS A 76 -12.23 0.41 -7.72
CA LYS A 76 -11.38 -0.78 -7.52
C LYS A 76 -10.69 -1.24 -8.80
N ASP A 77 -11.43 -1.39 -9.90
CA ASP A 77 -10.86 -1.89 -11.16
C ASP A 77 -9.80 -0.94 -11.71
N MET A 78 -10.01 0.38 -11.57
CA MET A 78 -9.04 1.40 -11.97
C MET A 78 -7.78 1.34 -11.09
N ALA A 79 -7.95 1.16 -9.78
CA ALA A 79 -6.85 1.04 -8.83
C ALA A 79 -6.02 -0.23 -9.09
N MET A 80 -6.68 -1.36 -9.36
CA MET A 80 -6.04 -2.62 -9.74
C MET A 80 -5.23 -2.46 -11.02
N TYR A 81 -5.85 -1.91 -12.07
CA TYR A 81 -5.16 -1.68 -13.34
C TYR A 81 -3.95 -0.75 -13.17
N LEU A 82 -4.09 0.34 -12.42
CA LEU A 82 -2.97 1.25 -12.13
C LEU A 82 -1.85 0.53 -11.37
N SER A 83 -2.18 -0.28 -10.37
CA SER A 83 -1.23 -1.07 -9.59
C SER A 83 -0.42 -1.98 -10.51
N GLU A 84 -1.08 -2.74 -11.38
CA GLU A 84 -0.42 -3.64 -12.34
C GLU A 84 0.51 -2.88 -13.28
N GLN A 85 0.08 -1.72 -13.80
CA GLN A 85 0.93 -0.92 -14.69
C GLN A 85 2.18 -0.38 -13.97
N LEU A 86 2.04 0.04 -12.71
CA LEU A 86 3.18 0.48 -11.89
C LEU A 86 4.11 -0.68 -11.54
N GLU A 87 3.58 -1.84 -11.17
CA GLU A 87 4.34 -3.07 -10.92
C GLU A 87 5.12 -3.51 -12.16
N ASN A 88 4.49 -3.47 -13.35
CA ASN A 88 5.14 -3.75 -14.63
C ASN A 88 6.29 -2.78 -14.97
N LYS A 89 6.29 -1.58 -14.37
CA LYS A 89 7.40 -0.61 -14.45
C LYS A 89 8.47 -0.80 -13.37
N GLY A 90 8.31 -1.79 -12.48
CA GLY A 90 9.25 -2.11 -11.41
C GLY A 90 9.06 -1.29 -10.14
N TYR A 91 7.89 -0.68 -9.93
CA TYR A 91 7.57 -0.06 -8.64
C TYR A 91 6.99 -1.09 -7.68
N LYS A 92 7.38 -1.00 -6.39
CA LYS A 92 6.65 -1.66 -5.30
C LYS A 92 5.40 -0.85 -4.99
N VAL A 93 4.24 -1.47 -5.07
CA VAL A 93 2.94 -0.86 -4.83
C VAL A 93 2.28 -1.57 -3.65
N TRP A 94 1.63 -0.81 -2.78
CA TRP A 94 0.76 -1.31 -1.74
C TRP A 94 -0.67 -0.88 -2.04
N ILE A 95 -1.59 -1.83 -1.95
CA ILE A 95 -3.02 -1.60 -2.17
C ILE A 95 -3.85 -2.54 -1.28
N ASP A 96 -4.87 -1.98 -0.64
CA ASP A 96 -5.68 -2.65 0.40
C ASP A 96 -6.12 -4.08 0.02
N TYR A 97 -6.61 -4.28 -1.23
CA TYR A 97 -7.15 -5.60 -1.63
C TYR A 97 -6.10 -6.72 -1.74
N LYS A 98 -4.82 -6.39 -1.98
CA LYS A 98 -3.71 -7.35 -2.10
C LYS A 98 -3.07 -7.60 -0.73
N ASP A 99 -2.82 -6.51 -0.01
CA ASP A 99 -1.85 -6.53 1.08
C ASP A 99 -2.50 -6.66 2.47
N MET A 100 -3.79 -6.33 2.62
CA MET A 100 -4.49 -6.52 3.90
C MET A 100 -4.83 -7.97 4.24
N MET A 101 -4.65 -8.92 3.30
CA MET A 101 -4.86 -10.34 3.57
C MET A 101 -3.86 -10.92 4.58
N TYR A 102 -2.67 -10.31 4.68
CA TYR A 102 -1.57 -10.75 5.54
C TYR A 102 -1.56 -10.08 6.92
N GLU A 103 -2.36 -9.01 7.10
CA GLU A 103 -2.38 -8.24 8.34
C GLU A 103 -3.37 -8.83 9.38
N THR A 104 -2.95 -8.84 10.63
CA THR A 104 -3.78 -9.32 11.77
C THR A 104 -4.63 -8.19 12.36
N ASP A 105 -4.13 -6.95 12.28
CA ASP A 105 -4.84 -5.72 12.63
C ASP A 105 -4.86 -4.78 11.42
N VAL A 106 -6.07 -4.54 10.92
CA VAL A 106 -6.30 -3.71 9.73
C VAL A 106 -5.85 -2.26 9.94
N MET A 107 -6.04 -1.70 11.14
CA MET A 107 -5.68 -0.31 11.41
C MET A 107 -4.15 -0.14 11.44
N GLU A 108 -3.45 -1.09 12.06
CA GLU A 108 -1.99 -1.11 12.11
C GLU A 108 -1.38 -1.32 10.72
N GLY A 109 -1.95 -2.23 9.91
CA GLY A 109 -1.52 -2.46 8.54
C GLY A 109 -1.66 -1.21 7.65
N MET A 110 -2.80 -0.52 7.74
CA MET A 110 -3.01 0.75 7.03
C MET A 110 -2.04 1.84 7.49
N ALA A 111 -1.78 1.94 8.80
CA ALA A 111 -0.85 2.92 9.33
C ALA A 111 0.56 2.68 8.78
N LYS A 112 1.04 1.44 8.86
CA LYS A 112 2.34 1.02 8.31
C LYS A 112 2.45 1.25 6.81
N ALA A 113 1.37 1.02 6.05
CA ALA A 113 1.36 1.30 4.61
C ALA A 113 1.61 2.78 4.33
N VAL A 114 0.91 3.67 5.03
CA VAL A 114 1.14 5.11 4.89
C VAL A 114 2.56 5.47 5.34
N GLU A 115 3.01 4.99 6.50
CA GLU A 115 4.33 5.28 7.09
C GLU A 115 5.50 4.80 6.23
N ASN A 116 5.39 3.64 5.60
CA ASN A 116 6.44 3.09 4.73
C ASN A 116 6.34 3.58 3.27
N SER A 117 5.25 4.27 2.91
CA SER A 117 5.13 4.86 1.59
C SER A 117 6.04 6.08 1.42
N TYR A 118 6.63 6.22 0.23
CA TYR A 118 7.32 7.46 -0.18
C TYR A 118 6.40 8.40 -0.95
N VAL A 119 5.27 7.89 -1.45
CA VAL A 119 4.22 8.69 -2.09
C VAL A 119 2.88 7.96 -1.95
N VAL A 120 1.82 8.75 -1.73
CA VAL A 120 0.43 8.28 -1.68
C VAL A 120 -0.32 8.79 -2.90
N CYS A 121 -0.77 7.88 -3.76
CA CYS A 121 -1.61 8.15 -4.92
C CYS A 121 -3.09 8.07 -4.50
N ILE A 122 -3.78 9.21 -4.50
CA ILE A 122 -5.20 9.29 -4.16
C ILE A 122 -6.03 9.29 -5.44
N LEU A 123 -6.80 8.24 -5.67
CA LEU A 123 -7.81 8.15 -6.73
C LEU A 123 -9.09 8.83 -6.25
N TYR A 124 -9.20 10.12 -6.56
CA TYR A 124 -10.32 10.90 -6.07
C TYR A 124 -11.51 10.88 -7.02
N SER A 125 -12.68 10.77 -6.40
CA SER A 125 -14.02 10.74 -6.98
C SER A 125 -15.01 11.28 -5.96
N LYS A 126 -16.29 11.34 -6.33
CA LYS A 126 -17.36 11.61 -5.39
C LYS A 126 -17.43 10.52 -4.30
N SER A 127 -17.35 9.25 -4.68
CA SER A 127 -17.43 8.13 -3.74
C SER A 127 -16.26 8.12 -2.76
N TYR A 128 -15.05 8.47 -3.23
CA TYR A 128 -13.88 8.71 -2.39
C TYR A 128 -14.16 9.83 -1.37
N LYS A 129 -14.70 10.97 -1.81
CA LYS A 129 -15.00 12.08 -0.89
C LYS A 129 -16.03 11.71 0.19
N GLU A 130 -16.95 10.81 -0.11
CA GLU A 130 -18.06 10.40 0.75
C GLU A 130 -17.69 9.24 1.70
N SER A 131 -16.64 8.48 1.41
CA SER A 131 -16.19 7.36 2.23
C SER A 131 -15.35 7.79 3.44
N LEU A 132 -15.81 7.45 4.65
CA LEU A 132 -15.10 7.76 5.90
C LEU A 132 -13.73 7.10 5.96
N HIS A 133 -13.60 5.87 5.47
CA HIS A 133 -12.35 5.12 5.46
C HIS A 133 -11.28 5.86 4.64
N THR A 134 -11.61 6.22 3.40
CA THR A 134 -10.69 6.96 2.52
C THR A 134 -10.37 8.36 3.06
N LYS A 135 -11.32 8.99 3.75
CA LYS A 135 -11.08 10.27 4.42
C LYS A 135 -10.04 10.12 5.54
N CYS A 136 -10.17 9.10 6.39
CA CYS A 136 -9.22 8.84 7.48
C CYS A 136 -7.81 8.57 6.92
N GLU A 137 -7.69 7.73 5.90
CA GLU A 137 -6.40 7.42 5.26
C GLU A 137 -5.76 8.68 4.64
N ALA A 138 -6.52 9.47 3.89
CA ALA A 138 -6.03 10.72 3.31
C ALA A 138 -5.60 11.73 4.37
N GLN A 139 -6.35 11.84 5.46
CA GLN A 139 -6.01 12.71 6.59
C GLN A 139 -4.73 12.26 7.29
N TYR A 140 -4.56 10.95 7.47
CA TYR A 140 -3.36 10.40 8.09
C TYR A 140 -2.13 10.59 7.20
N ALA A 141 -2.21 10.29 5.90
CA ALA A 141 -1.14 10.60 4.94
C ALA A 141 -0.76 12.09 4.94
N TYR A 142 -1.76 12.98 5.03
CA TYR A 142 -1.53 14.42 5.13
C TYR A 142 -0.85 14.81 6.46
N HIS A 143 -1.25 14.20 7.58
CA HIS A 143 -0.65 14.41 8.89
C HIS A 143 0.83 13.98 8.92
N GLU A 144 1.12 12.81 8.37
CA GLU A 144 2.48 12.26 8.21
C GLU A 144 3.32 13.00 7.15
N LYS A 145 2.77 14.08 6.58
CA LYS A 145 3.40 14.92 5.55
C LYS A 145 3.90 14.10 4.35
N LYS A 146 3.20 13.00 4.05
CA LYS A 146 3.54 12.18 2.90
C LYS A 146 3.30 12.97 1.62
N PRO A 147 4.18 12.83 0.61
CA PRO A 147 3.88 13.35 -0.71
C PRO A 147 2.59 12.71 -1.23
N ILE A 148 1.63 13.56 -1.63
CA ILE A 148 0.33 13.10 -2.14
C ILE A 148 0.20 13.48 -3.62
N LEU A 149 -0.10 12.48 -4.45
CA LEU A 149 -0.44 12.64 -5.86
C LEU A 149 -1.94 12.42 -6.05
N PHE A 150 -2.64 13.47 -6.43
CA PHE A 150 -4.07 13.39 -6.72
C PHE A 150 -4.31 12.93 -8.15
N LEU A 151 -5.04 11.83 -8.30
CA LEU A 151 -5.45 11.22 -9.56
C LEU A 151 -6.96 11.32 -9.69
N ARG A 152 -7.46 12.07 -10.69
CA ARG A 152 -8.89 12.16 -10.93
C ARG A 152 -9.35 10.85 -11.55
N ALA A 153 -10.14 10.10 -10.80
CA ALA A 153 -10.72 8.85 -11.27
C ALA A 153 -12.12 9.08 -11.89
N GLN A 154 -12.87 10.07 -11.41
CA GLN A 154 -14.20 10.38 -11.94
C GLN A 154 -14.19 11.59 -12.88
N ARG A 155 -14.71 11.39 -14.09
CA ARG A 155 -14.69 12.42 -15.15
C ARG A 155 -15.51 13.64 -14.74
N GLY A 156 -14.87 14.81 -14.81
CA GLY A 156 -15.51 16.09 -14.50
C GLY A 156 -15.80 16.32 -13.02
N TYR A 157 -15.39 15.41 -12.13
CA TYR A 157 -15.57 15.62 -10.70
C TYR A 157 -14.65 16.73 -10.20
N VAL A 158 -15.24 17.67 -9.47
CA VAL A 158 -14.55 18.79 -8.82
C VAL A 158 -14.66 18.57 -7.32
N PRO A 159 -13.52 18.39 -6.61
CA PRO A 159 -13.52 18.12 -5.18
C PRO A 159 -13.97 19.36 -4.39
N ASP A 160 -14.78 19.14 -3.37
CA ASP A 160 -15.27 20.17 -2.46
C ASP A 160 -15.01 19.79 -0.98
N GLY A 161 -15.37 20.70 -0.07
CA GLY A 161 -15.28 20.47 1.38
C GLY A 161 -13.87 20.06 1.84
N TRP A 162 -13.79 18.97 2.61
CA TRP A 162 -12.53 18.50 3.19
C TRP A 162 -11.50 18.10 2.13
N LEU A 163 -11.95 17.49 1.03
CA LEU A 163 -11.07 17.02 -0.03
C LEU A 163 -10.58 18.19 -0.88
N GLY A 164 -11.49 19.13 -1.22
CA GLY A 164 -11.12 20.37 -1.89
C GLY A 164 -10.13 21.20 -1.08
N PHE A 165 -10.34 21.32 0.24
CA PHE A 165 -9.42 22.01 1.15
C PHE A 165 -8.04 21.33 1.20
N MET A 166 -8.00 20.00 1.30
CA MET A 166 -6.75 19.23 1.31
C MET A 166 -6.01 19.37 -0.03
N MET A 167 -6.70 19.33 -1.16
CA MET A 167 -6.09 19.48 -2.46
C MET A 167 -5.53 20.89 -2.67
N GLY A 168 -6.22 21.93 -2.21
CA GLY A 168 -5.78 23.31 -2.37
C GLY A 168 -5.48 23.65 -3.83
N THR A 169 -4.29 24.20 -4.11
CA THR A 169 -3.81 24.51 -5.47
C THR A 169 -2.97 23.38 -6.09
N ARG A 170 -2.94 22.18 -5.49
CA ARG A 170 -2.09 21.08 -5.96
C ARG A 170 -2.56 20.57 -7.31
N LEU A 171 -1.60 20.31 -8.18
CA LEU A 171 -1.85 19.74 -9.50
C LEU A 171 -2.30 18.28 -9.37
N TYR A 172 -3.31 17.92 -10.15
CA TYR A 172 -3.78 16.54 -10.28
C TYR A 172 -3.45 15.99 -11.67
N ILE A 173 -3.50 14.66 -11.81
CA ILE A 173 -3.46 13.96 -13.11
C ILE A 173 -4.85 13.42 -13.37
N ASP A 174 -5.37 13.60 -14.58
CA ASP A 174 -6.71 13.12 -14.94
C ASP A 174 -6.61 11.77 -15.65
N ILE A 175 -6.99 10.69 -14.94
CA ILE A 175 -7.03 9.31 -15.44
C ILE A 175 -8.47 8.80 -15.64
N SER A 176 -9.45 9.70 -15.61
CA SER A 176 -10.89 9.36 -15.70
C SER A 176 -11.38 8.95 -17.10
N GLY A 177 -10.46 8.65 -18.01
CA GLY A 177 -10.74 8.39 -19.43
C GLY A 177 -11.00 9.65 -20.26
N LYS A 178 -10.77 10.85 -19.72
CA LYS A 178 -10.81 12.10 -20.52
C LYS A 178 -9.68 12.18 -21.55
N TYR A 179 -8.52 11.61 -21.22
CA TYR A 179 -7.31 11.57 -22.05
C TYR A 179 -6.83 10.11 -22.16
N PRO A 180 -6.00 9.78 -23.16
CA PRO A 180 -5.34 8.48 -23.24
C PRO A 180 -4.61 8.18 -21.93
N PHE A 181 -4.79 6.95 -21.42
CA PHE A 181 -4.23 6.56 -20.14
C PHE A 181 -2.69 6.57 -20.19
N GLU A 182 -2.12 6.11 -21.29
CA GLU A 182 -0.67 5.93 -21.49
C GLU A 182 0.10 7.25 -21.32
N ASP A 183 -0.42 8.34 -21.90
CA ASP A 183 0.20 9.66 -21.80
C ASP A 183 0.20 10.16 -20.35
N LYS A 184 -0.93 9.96 -19.65
CA LYS A 184 -1.11 10.36 -18.25
C LYS A 184 -0.34 9.46 -17.29
N PHE A 185 -0.16 8.20 -17.65
CA PHE A 185 0.64 7.25 -16.92
C PHE A 185 2.13 7.61 -16.99
N ILE A 186 2.64 8.02 -18.16
CA ILE A 186 4.00 8.53 -18.29
C ILE A 186 4.20 9.79 -17.43
N GLU A 187 3.23 10.69 -17.42
CA GLU A 187 3.24 11.87 -16.54
C GLU A 187 3.28 11.49 -15.06
N LEU A 188 2.50 10.47 -14.66
CA LEU A 188 2.47 9.93 -13.31
C LEU A 188 3.82 9.34 -12.89
N CYS A 189 4.41 8.45 -13.70
CA CYS A 189 5.70 7.83 -13.42
C CYS A 189 6.79 8.89 -13.19
N LYS A 190 6.85 9.93 -14.02
CA LYS A 190 7.81 11.03 -13.84
C LYS A 190 7.69 11.72 -12.49
N ARG A 191 6.45 11.93 -12.00
CA ARG A 191 6.23 12.55 -10.68
C ARG A 191 6.58 11.59 -9.55
N ILE A 192 6.28 10.30 -9.69
CA ILE A 192 6.63 9.26 -8.73
C ILE A 192 8.16 9.15 -8.59
N ASP A 193 8.90 9.18 -9.70
CA ASP A 193 10.37 9.08 -9.70
C ASP A 193 11.04 10.21 -8.92
N VAL A 194 10.47 11.42 -8.96
CA VAL A 194 10.94 12.55 -8.15
C VAL A 194 10.85 12.23 -6.66
N TYR A 195 9.72 11.70 -6.20
CA TYR A 195 9.54 11.33 -4.79
C TYR A 195 10.37 10.12 -4.39
N LYS A 196 10.51 9.13 -5.27
CA LYS A 196 11.37 7.96 -5.05
C LYS A 196 12.82 8.37 -4.84
N LYS A 197 13.32 9.30 -5.66
CA LYS A 197 14.67 9.85 -5.47
C LYS A 197 14.81 10.58 -4.14
N GLN A 198 13.84 11.45 -3.81
CA GLN A 198 13.83 12.17 -2.53
C GLN A 198 13.84 11.24 -1.32
N SER A 199 13.09 10.13 -1.37
CA SER A 199 13.09 9.15 -0.28
C SER A 199 14.45 8.44 -0.16
N ILE A 200 15.08 8.06 -1.27
CA ILE A 200 16.41 7.43 -1.25
C ILE A 200 17.45 8.40 -0.67
N ASP A 201 17.41 9.67 -1.07
CA ASP A 201 18.29 10.71 -0.55
C ASP A 201 18.10 10.89 0.97
N GLN A 202 16.86 10.85 1.47
CA GLN A 202 16.57 10.91 2.91
C GLN A 202 17.12 9.70 3.68
N LEU A 203 16.94 8.48 3.16
CA LEU A 203 17.47 7.27 3.80
C LEU A 203 19.01 7.28 3.85
N SER A 204 19.67 7.68 2.75
CA SER A 204 21.14 7.71 2.68
C SER A 204 21.75 8.70 3.69
N ASN A 205 21.15 9.87 3.87
CA ASN A 205 21.56 10.86 4.87
C ASN A 205 21.35 10.37 6.31
N HIS A 206 20.32 9.55 6.56
CA HIS A 206 20.08 8.96 7.88
C HIS A 206 21.14 7.91 8.22
N CYS A 207 21.52 7.05 7.27
CA CYS A 207 22.54 6.02 7.48
C CYS A 207 23.95 6.59 7.71
N GLN A 208 24.30 7.73 7.11
CA GLN A 208 25.62 8.36 7.29
C GLN A 208 25.79 9.10 8.63
N ASN A 209 24.70 9.39 9.36
CA ASN A 209 24.72 10.13 10.62
C ASN A 209 24.57 9.24 11.87
N LYS A 210 24.66 7.90 11.74
CA LYS A 210 24.60 6.99 12.89
C LYS A 210 25.93 7.07 13.67
N PRO A 211 25.93 7.39 14.98
CA PRO A 211 27.16 7.38 15.78
C PRO A 211 27.78 5.98 15.75
N ILE A 212 29.07 5.90 15.42
CA ILE A 212 29.85 4.69 15.60
C ILE A 212 30.00 4.51 17.12
N GLU A 213 29.20 3.64 17.73
CA GLU A 213 29.50 3.13 19.06
C GLU A 213 30.77 2.27 18.95
N VAL A 214 31.92 2.91 19.17
CA VAL A 214 33.19 2.21 19.36
C VAL A 214 33.06 1.48 20.69
N ASN A 215 32.76 0.19 20.63
CA ASN A 215 32.70 -0.67 21.80
C ASN A 215 34.14 -0.97 22.28
N THR A 216 34.75 -0.02 22.98
CA THR A 216 36.01 -0.24 23.70
C THR A 216 35.71 -0.94 25.02
N ASN A 217 35.56 -2.26 24.99
CA ASN A 217 35.65 -3.08 26.20
C ASN A 217 36.89 -3.97 26.11
N SER A 218 37.99 -3.35 26.55
CA SER A 218 38.97 -3.89 27.52
C SER A 218 39.51 -5.30 27.30
N ILE A 219 40.66 -5.35 26.62
CA ILE A 219 41.71 -6.33 26.93
C ILE A 219 42.35 -5.87 28.23
N THR A 220 42.13 -6.61 29.32
CA THR A 220 43.05 -6.78 30.46
C THR A 220 42.64 -8.02 31.23
#